data_AF-A0A847MVG6-F1
#
_entry.id   AF-A0A847MVG6-F1
#
_cell.length_a   1.000
_cell.length_b   1.000
_cell.length_c   1.000
_cell.angle_alpha   90.00
_cell.angle_beta   90.00
_cell.angle_gamma   90.00
#
_symmetry.space_group_name_H-M   'P 1'
#
loop_
_entity.id
_entity.type
_entity.pdbx_description
1 polymer ?
#
loop_
_entity_poly.entity_id
_entity_poly.type
_entity_poly.pdbx_seq_one_letter_code
_entity_poly.pdbx_strand_id
1 'polypeptide(L)'
;MSTQPPGSGATPPPSFGGPPPSQPGGAAPQDQAKGFIAALFDFKFDHFVTPKIVKAVYLVMTVLILLGALVTFIVALSTGEGIMILFALFVVPIMAIIYLALARMSMEMYYAVIRMSEDVHHRLPRA
;
A
#
# COMPACT_ATOMS: atom_id res chain seq x y z
N MET A 1 -51.62 -40.09 -27.06
CA MET A 1 -51.50 -41.50 -26.65
C MET A 1 -50.05 -41.71 -26.20
N SER A 2 -49.83 -41.60 -24.90
CA SER A 2 -48.53 -41.58 -24.22
C SER A 2 -48.33 -42.92 -23.52
N THR A 3 -47.19 -43.59 -23.73
CA THR A 3 -46.64 -44.55 -22.75
C THR A 3 -45.12 -44.59 -22.83
N GLN A 4 -44.47 -44.03 -21.81
CA GLN A 4 -43.05 -44.15 -21.49
C GLN A 4 -42.94 -45.22 -20.39
N PRO A 5 -42.02 -46.21 -20.48
CA PRO A 5 -41.84 -47.18 -19.40
C PRO A 5 -41.01 -46.57 -18.24
N PRO A 6 -41.31 -46.89 -16.97
CA PRO A 6 -40.58 -46.41 -15.81
C PRO A 6 -39.38 -47.32 -15.50
N GLY A 7 -38.16 -46.78 -15.69
CA GLY A 7 -36.92 -47.41 -15.26
C GLY A 7 -36.65 -47.15 -13.78
N SER A 8 -36.85 -48.20 -12.98
CA SER A 8 -36.53 -48.33 -11.56
C SER A 8 -35.05 -48.05 -11.25
N GLY A 9 -34.82 -47.47 -10.07
CA GLY A 9 -33.55 -46.86 -9.65
C GLY A 9 -32.35 -47.79 -9.44
N ALA A 10 -31.19 -47.12 -9.36
CA ALA A 10 -29.97 -47.62 -8.75
C ALA A 10 -29.24 -46.43 -8.12
N THR A 11 -29.43 -46.22 -6.82
CA THR A 11 -28.57 -45.36 -6.00
C THR A 11 -27.19 -46.02 -5.89
N PRO A 12 -26.08 -45.29 -6.15
CA PRO A 12 -24.75 -45.84 -5.91
C PRO A 12 -24.53 -46.08 -4.41
N PRO A 13 -23.77 -47.13 -4.03
CA PRO A 13 -23.56 -47.49 -2.64
C PRO A 13 -22.75 -46.43 -1.88
N PRO A 14 -23.00 -46.23 -0.58
CA PRO A 14 -22.17 -45.37 0.27
C PRO A 14 -20.80 -46.03 0.51
N SER A 15 -19.76 -45.40 -0.06
CA SER A 15 -18.36 -45.75 0.20
C SER A 15 -17.98 -45.33 1.63
N PHE A 16 -17.95 -46.30 2.54
CA PHE A 16 -17.36 -46.16 3.87
C PHE A 16 -15.83 -46.31 3.79
N GLY A 17 -15.11 -45.35 4.36
CA GLY A 17 -13.80 -45.61 4.99
C GLY A 17 -12.56 -45.43 4.10
N GLY A 18 -12.02 -44.22 4.10
CA GLY A 18 -10.62 -43.96 3.84
C GLY A 18 -10.24 -42.58 4.37
N PRO A 19 -9.16 -42.42 5.16
CA PRO A 19 -8.65 -41.08 5.46
C PRO A 19 -8.32 -40.38 4.15
N PRO A 20 -8.66 -39.08 4.00
CA PRO A 20 -8.34 -38.34 2.79
C PRO A 20 -6.83 -38.43 2.54
N PRO A 21 -6.38 -38.59 1.29
CA PRO A 21 -4.96 -38.58 0.99
C PRO A 21 -4.37 -37.26 1.51
N SER A 22 -3.37 -37.38 2.38
CA SER A 22 -2.57 -36.25 2.82
C SER A 22 -1.90 -35.66 1.59
N GLN A 23 -2.53 -34.65 1.01
CA GLN A 23 -1.90 -33.78 0.03
C GLN A 23 -0.61 -33.32 0.71
N PRO A 24 0.59 -33.60 0.15
CA PRO A 24 1.79 -32.93 0.59
C PRO A 24 1.42 -31.46 0.50
N GLY A 25 1.37 -30.79 1.66
CA GLY A 25 1.16 -29.36 1.73
C GLY A 25 2.28 -28.76 0.91
N GLY A 26 2.03 -28.58 -0.39
CA GLY A 26 2.79 -27.68 -1.22
C GLY A 26 2.75 -26.42 -0.40
N ALA A 27 3.90 -26.07 0.15
CA ALA A 27 4.08 -24.81 0.82
C ALA A 27 3.40 -23.82 -0.10
N ALA A 28 2.24 -23.31 0.33
CA ALA A 28 1.62 -22.17 -0.33
C ALA A 28 2.80 -21.24 -0.56
N PRO A 29 3.04 -20.75 -1.80
CA PRO A 29 4.16 -19.86 -2.03
C PRO A 29 4.08 -18.85 -0.89
N GLN A 30 5.04 -18.95 0.03
CA GLN A 30 5.36 -17.84 0.89
C GLN A 30 6.06 -16.93 -0.10
N ASP A 31 5.28 -16.39 -1.06
CA ASP A 31 5.61 -15.20 -1.79
C ASP A 31 5.76 -14.22 -0.67
N GLN A 32 7.02 -14.12 -0.27
CA GLN A 32 7.50 -13.42 0.87
C GLN A 32 6.80 -12.08 0.79
N ALA A 33 5.89 -11.87 1.73
CA ALA A 33 5.59 -10.55 2.21
C ALA A 33 6.90 -10.03 2.81
N LYS A 34 7.90 -9.77 1.95
CA LYS A 34 9.14 -9.09 2.27
C LYS A 34 8.63 -7.80 2.84
N GLY A 35 8.80 -7.66 4.16
CA GLY A 35 8.10 -6.64 4.93
C GLY A 35 8.30 -5.29 4.24
N PHE A 36 7.25 -4.48 4.20
CA PHE A 36 7.26 -3.14 3.60
C PHE A 36 8.53 -2.33 3.92
N ILE A 37 9.07 -2.50 5.13
CA ILE A 37 10.34 -1.91 5.56
C ILE A 37 11.53 -2.48 4.78
N ALA A 38 11.64 -3.80 4.61
CA ALA A 38 12.68 -4.43 3.78
C ALA A 38 12.58 -4.02 2.30
N ALA A 39 11.37 -3.79 1.78
CA ALA A 39 11.16 -3.27 0.42
C ALA A 39 11.53 -1.76 0.30
N LEU A 40 11.36 -0.98 1.37
CA LEU A 40 11.79 0.43 1.40
C LEU A 40 13.32 0.59 1.40
N PHE A 41 14.05 -0.38 1.97
CA PHE A 41 15.52 -0.40 1.97
C PHE A 41 16.12 -1.30 0.88
N ASP A 42 15.34 -1.67 -0.15
CA ASP A 42 15.83 -2.47 -1.27
C ASP A 42 16.52 -1.57 -2.32
N PHE A 43 17.78 -1.21 -2.05
CA PHE A 43 18.61 -0.34 -2.90
C PHE A 43 18.89 -0.91 -4.31
N LYS A 44 18.52 -2.16 -4.57
CA LYS A 44 18.62 -2.81 -5.88
C LYS A 44 17.37 -2.63 -6.76
N PHE A 45 16.26 -2.15 -6.20
CA PHE A 45 14.98 -1.94 -6.91
C PHE A 45 14.43 -3.18 -7.65
N ASP A 46 14.82 -4.41 -7.28
CA ASP A 46 14.38 -5.66 -7.94
C ASP A 46 12.87 -5.96 -7.79
N HIS A 47 12.14 -5.20 -6.97
CA HIS A 47 10.69 -5.29 -6.84
C HIS A 47 10.05 -3.91 -7.03
N PHE A 48 9.36 -3.73 -8.17
CA PHE A 48 8.56 -2.54 -8.46
C PHE A 48 7.27 -2.52 -7.64
N VAL A 49 7.38 -2.18 -6.36
CA VAL A 49 6.23 -1.93 -5.46
C VAL A 49 5.72 -0.49 -5.58
N THR A 50 5.87 0.11 -6.78
CA THR A 50 5.74 1.53 -7.06
C THR A 50 4.47 2.17 -6.47
N PRO A 51 3.26 1.57 -6.59
CA PRO A 51 2.05 2.16 -6.02
C PRO A 51 2.00 2.14 -4.48
N LYS A 52 2.58 1.11 -3.84
CA LYS A 52 2.55 0.98 -2.36
C LYS A 52 3.62 1.86 -1.71
N ILE A 53 4.76 2.07 -2.39
CA ILE A 53 5.85 2.94 -1.91
C ILE A 53 5.40 4.40 -1.84
N VAL A 54 4.60 4.90 -2.79
CA VAL A 54 4.09 6.29 -2.77
C VAL A 54 3.37 6.61 -1.45
N LYS A 55 2.51 5.71 -0.98
CA LYS A 55 1.82 5.88 0.32
C LYS A 55 2.78 5.87 1.50
N ALA A 56 3.82 5.02 1.44
CA ALA A 56 4.89 4.96 2.44
C ALA A 56 5.62 6.29 2.57
N VAL A 57 6.09 6.80 1.43
CA VAL A 57 6.90 8.00 1.35
C VAL A 57 6.09 9.20 1.80
N TYR A 58 4.79 9.26 1.46
CA TYR A 58 3.91 10.32 1.96
C TYR A 58 3.79 10.31 3.49
N LEU A 59 3.59 9.14 4.09
CA LEU A 59 3.53 9.00 5.55
C LEU A 59 4.85 9.44 6.19
N VAL A 60 5.99 8.97 5.67
CA VAL A 60 7.31 9.33 6.17
C VAL A 60 7.54 10.84 6.06
N MET A 61 7.28 11.45 4.90
CA MET A 61 7.44 12.91 4.73
C MET A 61 6.53 13.69 5.66
N THR A 62 5.27 13.28 5.82
CA THR A 62 4.33 13.92 6.74
C THR A 62 4.86 13.90 8.17
N VAL A 63 5.31 12.73 8.64
CA VAL A 63 5.89 12.57 9.98
C VAL A 63 7.14 13.43 10.13
N LEU A 64 8.04 13.43 9.15
CA LEU A 64 9.26 14.24 9.19
C LEU A 64 8.97 15.75 9.19
N ILE A 65 7.98 16.22 8.43
CA ILE A 65 7.57 17.62 8.41
C ILE A 65 7.01 18.02 9.78
N LEU A 66 6.13 17.21 10.37
CA LEU A 66 5.56 17.49 11.68
C LEU A 66 6.61 17.45 12.80
N LEU A 67 7.50 16.46 12.79
CA LEU A 67 8.61 16.38 13.74
C LEU A 67 9.59 17.54 13.57
N GLY A 68 9.96 17.88 12.33
CA GLY A 68 10.82 19.02 12.04
C GLY A 68 10.20 20.34 12.48
N ALA A 69 8.90 20.53 12.25
CA ALA A 69 8.15 21.68 12.74
C ALA A 69 8.14 21.73 14.28
N LEU A 70 7.89 20.60 14.94
CA LEU A 70 7.90 20.51 16.40
C LEU A 70 9.27 20.84 17.00
N VAL A 71 10.34 20.26 16.45
CA VAL A 71 11.72 20.55 16.89
C VAL A 71 12.04 22.03 16.68
N THR A 72 11.74 22.58 15.50
CA THR A 72 11.97 24.00 15.20
C THR A 72 11.18 24.90 16.14
N PHE A 73 9.94 24.55 16.45
CA PHE A 73 9.08 25.26 17.39
C PHE A 73 9.69 25.28 18.80
N ILE A 74 10.10 24.13 19.33
CA ILE A 74 10.72 24.02 20.66
C ILE A 74 12.03 24.79 20.72
N VAL A 75 12.89 24.67 19.69
CA VAL A 75 14.16 25.40 19.62
C VAL A 75 13.91 26.91 19.60
N ALA A 76 12.97 27.39 18.79
CA ALA A 76 12.63 28.81 18.71
C ALA A 76 12.07 29.37 20.02
N LEU A 77 11.30 28.58 20.79
CA LEU A 77 10.86 28.98 22.12
C LEU A 77 12.00 28.97 23.15
N SER A 78 12.96 28.05 23.02
CA SER A 78 14.06 27.90 23.96
C SER A 78 15.06 29.06 23.95
N THR A 79 15.09 29.88 22.90
CA THR A 79 15.98 31.04 22.83
C THR A 79 15.56 32.18 23.77
N GLY A 80 14.29 32.22 24.19
CA GLY A 80 13.74 33.29 25.02
C GLY A 80 13.62 34.66 24.32
N GLU A 81 13.96 34.75 23.04
CA GLU A 81 13.87 35.99 22.26
C GLU A 81 12.44 36.21 21.79
N GLY A 82 11.88 37.40 22.08
CA GLY A 82 10.49 37.73 21.71
C GLY A 82 10.22 37.57 20.21
N ILE A 83 11.20 37.89 19.35
CA ILE A 83 11.06 37.74 17.89
C ILE A 83 11.00 36.26 17.46
N MET A 84 11.77 35.39 18.11
CA MET A 84 11.79 33.96 17.82
C MET A 84 10.52 33.27 18.32
N ILE A 85 9.92 33.76 19.40
CA ILE A 85 8.61 33.30 19.88
C ILE A 85 7.51 33.66 18.87
N LEU A 86 7.52 34.88 18.32
CA LEU A 86 6.57 35.26 17.25
C LEU A 86 6.78 34.43 15.99
N PHE A 87 8.03 34.20 15.59
CA PHE A 87 8.36 33.28 14.50
C PHE A 87 7.80 31.87 14.74
N ALA A 88 7.94 31.33 15.95
CA ALA A 88 7.43 30.02 16.32
C ALA A 88 5.90 29.93 16.20
N LEU A 89 5.16 30.95 16.67
CA LEU A 89 3.69 30.93 16.65
C LEU A 89 3.08 31.08 15.26
N PHE A 90 3.68 31.88 14.39
CA PHE A 90 3.07 32.20 13.09
C PHE A 90 3.78 31.51 11.94
N VAL A 91 5.11 31.62 11.88
CA VAL A 91 5.87 31.18 10.70
C VAL A 91 6.00 29.66 10.67
N VAL A 92 6.32 29.02 11.80
CA VAL A 92 6.47 27.55 11.85
C VAL A 92 5.21 26.79 11.42
N PRO A 93 3.99 27.07 11.92
CA PRO A 93 2.80 26.36 11.47
C PRO A 93 2.44 26.65 10.01
N ILE A 94 2.60 27.89 9.55
CA ILE A 94 2.39 28.24 8.14
C ILE A 94 3.35 27.45 7.24
N MET A 95 4.64 27.41 7.59
CA MET A 95 5.65 26.65 6.86
C MET A 95 5.35 25.15 6.86
N ALA A 96 4.91 24.59 7.99
CA ALA A 96 4.51 23.19 8.08
C ALA A 96 3.35 22.87 7.11
N ILE A 97 2.32 23.72 7.08
CA ILE A 97 1.18 23.56 6.16
C ILE A 97 1.63 23.64 4.71
N ILE A 98 2.49 24.61 4.36
CA ILE A 98 3.04 24.75 3.01
C ILE A 98 3.81 23.48 2.61
N TYR A 99 4.69 22.96 3.47
CA TYR A 99 5.42 21.73 3.17
C TYR A 99 4.49 20.51 3.05
N LEU A 100 3.45 20.40 3.87
CA LEU A 100 2.45 19.35 3.74
C LEU A 100 1.66 19.45 2.43
N ALA A 101 1.31 20.66 2.01
CA ALA A 101 0.64 20.90 0.73
C ALA A 101 1.54 20.53 -0.46
N LEU A 102 2.83 20.88 -0.42
CA LEU A 102 3.80 20.49 -1.44
C LEU A 102 4.01 18.97 -1.47
N ALA A 103 4.10 18.33 -0.30
CA ALA A 103 4.15 16.87 -0.20
C ALA A 103 2.90 16.23 -0.81
N ARG A 104 1.72 16.82 -0.59
CA ARG A 104 0.46 16.36 -1.16
C ARG A 104 0.42 16.49 -2.68
N MET A 105 0.73 17.69 -3.19
CA MET A 105 0.78 17.97 -4.63
C MET A 105 1.75 17.04 -5.36
N SER A 106 2.93 16.81 -4.78
CA SER A 106 3.94 15.91 -5.33
C SER A 106 3.41 14.47 -5.42
N MET A 107 2.74 13.98 -4.37
CA MET A 107 2.17 12.63 -4.35
C MET A 107 1.04 12.44 -5.35
N GLU A 108 0.21 13.47 -5.53
CA GLU A 108 -0.84 13.47 -6.54
C GLU A 108 -0.25 13.36 -7.96
N MET A 109 0.85 14.06 -8.22
CA MET A 109 1.58 13.94 -9.48
C MET A 109 2.17 12.53 -9.69
N TYR A 110 2.83 11.96 -8.67
CA TYR A 110 3.37 10.58 -8.77
C TYR A 110 2.27 9.55 -9.01
N TYR A 111 1.14 9.66 -8.28
CA TYR A 111 0.03 8.74 -8.45
C TYR A 111 -0.62 8.86 -9.83
N ALA A 112 -0.76 10.09 -10.35
CA ALA A 112 -1.29 10.34 -11.69
C ALA A 112 -0.42 9.68 -12.77
N VAL A 113 0.91 9.81 -12.67
CA VAL A 113 1.86 9.19 -13.62
C VAL A 113 1.77 7.66 -13.58
N ILE A 114 1.75 7.06 -12.38
CA ILE A 114 1.63 5.61 -12.23
C ILE A 114 0.31 5.11 -12.83
N ARG A 115 -0.81 5.78 -12.51
CA ARG A 115 -2.12 5.40 -13.04
C ARG A 115 -2.20 5.53 -14.57
N MET A 116 -1.58 6.55 -15.14
CA MET A 116 -1.51 6.71 -16.60
C MET A 116 -0.73 5.56 -17.26
N SER A 117 0.34 5.07 -16.62
CA SER A 117 1.11 3.92 -17.12
C SER A 117 0.30 2.61 -17.12
N GLU A 118 -0.58 2.42 -16.13
CA GLU A 118 -1.47 1.26 -16.03
C GLU A 118 -2.60 1.30 -17.08
N ASP A 119 -3.15 2.48 -17.39
CA ASP A 119 -4.23 2.64 -18.39
C ASP A 119 -3.73 2.36 -19.83
N VAL A 120 -2.49 2.76 -20.15
CA VAL A 120 -1.91 2.53 -21.49
C VAL A 120 -1.69 1.04 -21.76
N HIS A 121 -1.29 0.26 -20.76
CA HIS A 121 -1.05 -1.19 -20.92
C HIS A 121 -2.34 -1.99 -21.18
N HIS A 122 -3.51 -1.47 -20.79
CA HIS A 122 -4.80 -2.13 -21.00
C HIS A 122 -5.41 -1.93 -22.39
N ARG A 123 -4.84 -1.05 -23.23
CA ARG A 123 -5.42 -0.69 -24.54
C ARG A 123 -4.75 -1.35 -25.75
N LEU A 124 -3.77 -2.22 -25.57
CA LEU A 124 -3.21 -2.98 -26.67
C LEU A 124 -3.99 -4.30 -26.87
N PRO A 125 -4.78 -4.44 -27.95
CA PRO A 125 -5.35 -5.74 -28.31
C PRO A 125 -4.20 -6.70 -28.59
N ARG A 126 -4.29 -7.93 -28.07
CA ARG A 126 -3.33 -8.99 -28.37
C ARG A 126 -3.26 -9.16 -29.88
N ALA A 127 -2.10 -8.83 -30.46
CA ALA A 127 -1.68 -9.29 -31.78
C ALA A 127 -0.89 -10.59 -31.61
#